data_AF-A0A7W9FDL3-F1
#
_entry.id   AF-A0A7W9FDL3-F1
#
_cell.length_a   1.000
_cell.length_b   1.000
_cell.length_c   1.000
_cell.angle_alpha   90.00
_cell.angle_beta   90.00
_cell.angle_gamma   90.00
#
_symmetry.space_group_name_H-M   'P 1'
#
loop_
_entity.id
_entity.type
_entity.pdbx_description
1 polymer ?
#
loop_
_entity_poly.entity_id
_entity_poly.type
_entity_poly.pdbx_seq_one_letter_code
_entity_poly.pdbx_strand_id
1 'polypeptide(L)'
;MMPRSTAHDALAPAAQAARWWVDGPIFSTDRRGERITSLAPGARPGALGTGTVLRAIAVFAFWAIFGFFALSRVAVPFPVPWVEEMSQQWWWYVIVGVGALMLAVLGTFGLYSTVLARFGQHRVAALVVGFPATLGVSVALLAHLRIFAVYLSDPPSGVPAWQLPDPEVTMIFAAVAVVVAVALLLAIPFVGAAARRAQRRIAHMRETGTRTTGTLKQRIFTHTQIGTLSQFETVVEVELPEGPVRVKAHMSTAPGRVPLVGEPLAVFFARRTVRGRVRTDCLIEPDDARPLRFESDSSQFTVASDGGGGG
;
A
#
# COMPACT_ATOMS: atom_id res chain seq x y z
N MET A 1 -20.85 19.83 13.67
CA MET A 1 -19.48 20.32 13.89
C MET A 1 -18.98 19.70 15.20
N MET A 2 -18.26 18.59 15.14
CA MET A 2 -17.62 18.01 16.33
C MET A 2 -16.17 18.51 16.43
N PRO A 3 -15.68 18.84 17.64
CA PRO A 3 -14.32 19.30 17.82
C PRO A 3 -13.35 18.14 17.58
N ARG A 4 -12.41 18.32 16.64
CA ARG A 4 -11.26 17.45 16.48
C ARG A 4 -10.43 17.53 17.77
N SER A 5 -10.26 16.38 18.43
CA SER A 5 -9.42 16.18 19.60
C SER A 5 -8.02 16.78 19.41
N THR A 6 -7.73 17.83 20.17
CA THR A 6 -6.44 18.54 20.30
C THR A 6 -5.42 17.82 21.18
N ALA A 7 -5.66 16.55 21.54
CA ALA A 7 -4.74 15.76 22.37
C ALA A 7 -3.38 15.44 21.68
N HIS A 8 -3.19 15.84 20.42
CA HIS A 8 -1.94 15.66 19.69
C HIS A 8 -0.91 16.80 19.87
N ASP A 9 -1.28 17.91 20.50
CA ASP A 9 -0.52 19.17 20.43
C ASP A 9 0.37 19.52 21.64
N ALA A 10 0.67 18.58 22.55
CA ALA A 10 1.56 18.86 23.68
C ALA A 10 2.50 17.71 24.04
N LEU A 11 3.14 17.09 23.05
CA LEU A 11 4.28 16.21 23.31
C LEU A 11 5.56 17.05 23.42
N ALA A 12 6.38 16.79 24.44
CA ALA A 12 7.68 17.43 24.61
C ALA A 12 8.52 17.31 23.32
N PRO A 13 9.37 18.30 22.97
CA PRO A 13 10.16 18.32 21.73
C PRO A 13 10.96 17.02 21.47
N ALA A 14 11.46 16.38 22.54
CA ALA A 14 12.16 15.10 22.46
C ALA A 14 11.26 13.92 22.05
N ALA A 15 9.99 13.90 22.47
CA ALA A 15 9.01 12.90 22.07
C ALA A 15 8.48 13.14 20.63
N GLN A 16 8.50 14.39 20.18
CA GLN A 16 8.14 14.78 18.82
C GLN A 16 9.26 14.44 17.82
N ALA A 17 10.53 14.68 18.20
CA ALA A 17 11.71 14.18 17.48
C ALA A 17 11.70 12.65 17.39
N ALA A 18 11.30 11.93 18.44
CA ALA A 18 11.20 10.47 18.39
C ALA A 18 10.09 9.91 17.46
N ARG A 19 9.17 10.76 16.95
CA ARG A 19 7.98 10.34 16.17
C ARG A 19 7.88 10.96 14.77
N TRP A 20 8.89 11.67 14.29
CA TRP A 20 8.85 12.25 12.94
C TRP A 20 8.57 11.18 11.87
N TRP A 21 8.92 9.92 12.11
CA TRP A 21 8.73 8.83 11.16
C TRP A 21 7.26 8.40 10.95
N VAL A 22 6.32 8.77 11.84
CA VAL A 22 4.92 8.29 11.78
C VAL A 22 4.11 9.00 10.69
N ASP A 23 4.34 10.31 10.50
CA ASP A 23 3.66 11.13 9.49
C ASP A 23 4.56 12.22 8.87
N GLY A 24 5.82 12.27 9.26
CA GLY A 24 6.78 13.28 8.79
C GLY A 24 7.37 12.94 7.43
N PRO A 25 8.27 13.81 6.94
CA PRO A 25 8.78 13.69 5.59
C PRO A 25 9.78 12.55 5.46
N ILE A 26 9.48 11.66 4.51
CA ILE A 26 10.33 10.53 4.13
C ILE A 26 10.99 10.88 2.79
N PHE A 27 12.32 10.90 2.76
CA PHE A 27 13.08 11.21 1.57
C PHE A 27 13.68 9.96 0.93
N SER A 28 13.80 9.95 -0.39
CA SER A 28 14.50 8.92 -1.15
C SER A 28 15.25 9.54 -2.33
N THR A 29 16.52 9.18 -2.47
CA THR A 29 17.39 9.66 -3.57
C THR A 29 17.27 8.80 -4.84
N ASP A 30 16.75 7.57 -4.71
CA ASP A 30 16.73 6.55 -5.77
C ASP A 30 15.32 6.09 -6.17
N ARG A 31 14.30 6.32 -5.33
CA ARG A 31 12.94 5.82 -5.54
C ARG A 31 11.91 6.95 -5.46
N ARG A 32 10.75 6.70 -6.09
CA ARG A 32 9.65 7.65 -6.24
C ARG A 32 8.33 6.99 -5.88
N GLY A 33 7.38 7.80 -5.43
CA GLY A 33 6.00 7.38 -5.18
C GLY A 33 5.91 6.16 -4.27
N GLU A 34 5.15 5.14 -4.69
CA GLU A 34 4.87 3.94 -3.89
C GLU A 34 6.10 3.08 -3.60
N ARG A 35 7.22 3.40 -4.26
CA ARG A 35 8.49 2.70 -4.10
C ARG A 35 9.37 3.34 -3.02
N ILE A 36 9.05 4.54 -2.55
CA ILE A 36 9.72 5.14 -1.39
C ILE A 36 9.57 4.18 -0.22
N THR A 37 10.69 3.89 0.44
CA THR A 37 10.76 2.91 1.53
C THR A 37 11.20 3.65 2.78
N SER A 38 10.42 3.57 3.84
CA SER A 38 10.78 4.07 5.15
C SER A 38 11.23 2.96 6.09
N LEU A 39 11.98 3.36 7.11
CA LEU A 39 12.34 2.52 8.24
C LEU A 39 12.35 3.41 9.47
N ALA A 40 11.57 3.09 10.50
CA ALA A 40 11.62 3.88 11.74
C ALA A 40 13.04 3.84 12.35
N PRO A 41 13.49 4.90 13.04
CA PRO A 41 14.74 4.87 13.79
C PRO A 41 14.78 3.68 14.76
N GLY A 42 15.89 2.94 14.78
CA GLY A 42 16.05 1.74 15.61
C GLY A 42 15.23 0.50 15.20
N ALA A 43 14.37 0.60 14.18
CA ALA A 43 13.59 -0.54 13.71
C ALA A 43 14.44 -1.49 12.86
N ARG A 44 14.13 -2.78 12.93
CA ARG A 44 14.74 -3.80 12.09
C ARG A 44 14.07 -3.86 10.71
N PRO A 45 14.81 -4.23 9.65
CA PRO A 45 14.22 -4.48 8.34
C PRO A 45 13.04 -5.45 8.43
N GLY A 46 11.96 -5.13 7.71
CA GLY A 46 10.70 -5.85 7.74
C GLY A 46 10.83 -7.31 7.31
N ALA A 47 10.05 -8.16 7.96
CA ALA A 47 9.86 -9.55 7.59
C ALA A 47 8.36 -9.91 7.64
N LEU A 48 7.94 -10.76 6.70
CA LEU A 48 6.64 -11.42 6.80
C LEU A 48 6.73 -12.42 7.95
N GLY A 49 5.96 -12.17 9.00
CA GLY A 49 5.87 -13.07 10.15
C GLY A 49 4.64 -13.95 10.07
N THR A 50 4.56 -14.96 10.92
CA THR A 50 3.43 -15.90 11.00
C THR A 50 2.09 -15.18 11.11
N GLY A 51 1.99 -14.13 11.93
CA GLY A 51 0.77 -13.34 12.06
C GLY A 51 0.32 -12.65 10.77
N THR A 52 1.25 -12.22 9.91
CA THR A 52 0.92 -11.64 8.60
C THR A 52 0.41 -12.72 7.64
N VAL A 53 1.01 -13.92 7.67
CA VAL A 53 0.57 -15.07 6.88
C VAL A 53 -0.83 -15.51 7.29
N LEU A 54 -1.09 -15.66 8.60
CA LEU A 54 -2.42 -16.03 9.11
C LEU A 54 -3.49 -15.00 8.70
N ARG A 55 -3.17 -13.70 8.77
CA ARG A 55 -4.07 -12.65 8.28
C ARG A 55 -4.29 -12.74 6.76
N ALA A 56 -3.25 -13.02 5.98
CA ALA A 56 -3.38 -13.22 4.54
C ALA A 56 -4.25 -14.45 4.21
N ILE A 57 -4.13 -15.56 4.96
CA ILE A 57 -5.01 -16.73 4.83
C ILE A 57 -6.45 -16.37 5.18
N ALA A 58 -6.67 -15.62 6.26
CA ALA A 58 -8.00 -15.16 6.64
C ALA A 58 -8.62 -14.27 5.55
N VAL A 59 -7.84 -13.33 4.98
CA VAL A 59 -8.27 -12.49 3.85
C VAL A 59 -8.60 -13.35 2.63
N PHE A 60 -7.78 -14.35 2.29
CA PHE A 60 -8.04 -15.29 1.21
C PHE A 60 -9.35 -16.06 1.42
N ALA A 61 -9.51 -16.72 2.58
CA ALA A 61 -10.69 -17.50 2.90
C ALA A 61 -11.95 -16.63 2.86
N PHE A 62 -11.84 -15.41 3.39
CA PHE A 62 -12.92 -14.45 3.36
C PHE A 62 -13.32 -14.06 1.92
N TRP A 63 -12.37 -13.67 1.08
CA TRP A 63 -12.65 -13.30 -0.32
C TRP A 63 -13.18 -14.47 -1.16
N ALA A 64 -12.75 -15.70 -0.87
CA ALA A 64 -13.31 -16.90 -1.49
C ALA A 64 -14.78 -17.10 -1.11
N ILE A 65 -15.10 -17.05 0.19
CA ILE A 65 -16.48 -17.21 0.69
C ILE A 65 -17.37 -16.06 0.23
N PHE A 66 -16.90 -14.82 0.38
CA PHE A 66 -17.63 -13.64 -0.03
C PHE A 66 -17.85 -13.61 -1.54
N GLY A 67 -16.81 -13.86 -2.33
CA GLY A 67 -16.93 -13.97 -3.78
C GLY A 67 -17.92 -15.06 -4.17
N PHE A 68 -17.90 -16.21 -3.47
CA PHE A 68 -18.84 -17.29 -3.71
C PHE A 68 -20.31 -16.83 -3.55
N PHE A 69 -20.62 -16.19 -2.42
CA PHE A 69 -21.98 -15.73 -2.12
C PHE A 69 -22.40 -14.47 -2.88
N ALA A 70 -21.50 -13.51 -3.10
CA ALA A 70 -21.81 -12.27 -3.79
C ALA A 70 -22.05 -12.49 -5.29
N LEU A 71 -21.24 -13.35 -5.94
CA LEU A 71 -21.41 -13.68 -7.35
C LEU A 71 -22.76 -14.35 -7.63
N SER A 72 -23.36 -15.05 -6.66
CA SER A 72 -24.68 -15.65 -6.82
C SER A 72 -25.81 -14.69 -7.17
N ARG A 73 -25.65 -13.40 -6.88
CA ARG A 73 -26.63 -12.37 -7.26
C ARG A 73 -26.23 -11.56 -8.49
N VAL A 74 -24.96 -11.58 -8.86
CA VAL A 74 -24.43 -10.79 -9.99
C VAL A 74 -24.46 -11.63 -11.27
N ALA A 75 -24.30 -12.95 -11.18
CA ALA A 75 -24.36 -13.88 -12.30
C ALA A 75 -25.76 -14.54 -12.38
N VAL A 76 -26.49 -14.29 -13.46
CA VAL A 76 -27.81 -14.86 -13.80
C VAL A 76 -27.67 -16.31 -14.31
N PRO A 77 -28.69 -17.18 -14.16
CA PRO A 77 -29.30 -17.63 -12.91
C PRO A 77 -28.43 -18.69 -12.23
N PHE A 78 -28.56 -18.79 -10.91
CA PHE A 78 -27.77 -19.73 -10.13
C PHE A 78 -28.31 -21.17 -10.28
N PRO A 79 -27.49 -22.14 -10.71
CA PRO A 79 -27.94 -23.51 -10.93
C PRO A 79 -28.11 -24.32 -9.64
N VAL A 80 -28.01 -23.67 -8.47
CA VAL A 80 -28.15 -24.30 -7.15
C VAL A 80 -29.43 -23.77 -6.50
N PRO A 81 -30.56 -24.50 -6.57
CA PRO A 81 -31.88 -23.98 -6.20
C PRO A 81 -31.95 -23.43 -4.78
N TRP A 82 -31.32 -24.10 -3.82
CA TRP A 82 -31.33 -23.66 -2.41
C TRP A 82 -30.52 -22.37 -2.19
N VAL A 83 -29.46 -22.12 -2.97
CA VAL A 83 -28.68 -20.86 -2.89
C VAL A 83 -29.51 -19.74 -3.48
N GLU A 84 -30.15 -19.98 -4.63
CA GLU A 84 -31.03 -19.01 -5.28
C GLU A 84 -32.16 -18.58 -4.33
N GLU A 85 -32.88 -19.53 -3.74
CA GLU A 85 -33.95 -19.29 -2.76
C GLU A 85 -33.47 -18.52 -1.52
N MET A 86 -32.34 -18.91 -0.93
CA MET A 86 -31.74 -18.21 0.21
C MET A 86 -31.32 -16.79 -0.19
N SER A 87 -30.75 -16.63 -1.38
CA SER A 87 -30.24 -15.36 -1.84
C SER A 87 -31.35 -14.34 -1.98
N GLN A 88 -32.58 -14.75 -2.35
CA GLN A 88 -33.75 -13.88 -2.52
C GLN A 88 -34.24 -13.24 -1.21
N GLN A 89 -33.81 -13.76 -0.06
CA GLN A 89 -34.20 -13.22 1.23
C GLN A 89 -33.50 -11.89 1.56
N TRP A 90 -34.21 -10.97 2.20
CA TRP A 90 -33.68 -9.63 2.55
C TRP A 90 -32.42 -9.70 3.42
N TRP A 91 -32.32 -10.70 4.30
CA TRP A 91 -31.19 -10.87 5.21
C TRP A 91 -29.91 -11.26 4.46
N TRP A 92 -30.00 -11.80 3.24
CA TRP A 92 -28.85 -12.10 2.41
C TRP A 92 -28.05 -10.84 2.09
N TYR A 93 -28.75 -9.75 1.75
CA TYR A 93 -28.14 -8.44 1.51
C TYR A 93 -27.47 -7.89 2.75
N VAL A 94 -28.03 -8.15 3.94
CA VAL A 94 -27.39 -7.76 5.20
C VAL A 94 -26.11 -8.55 5.41
N ILE A 95 -26.11 -9.86 5.21
CA ILE A 95 -24.92 -10.70 5.35
C ILE A 95 -23.84 -10.30 4.35
N VAL A 96 -24.20 -10.13 3.07
CA VAL A 96 -23.27 -9.70 2.02
C VAL A 96 -22.77 -8.27 2.30
N GLY A 97 -23.64 -7.34 2.65
CA GLY A 97 -23.28 -5.95 2.94
C GLY A 97 -22.40 -5.79 4.18
N VAL A 98 -22.80 -6.39 5.30
CA VAL A 98 -22.01 -6.41 6.55
C VAL A 98 -20.72 -7.17 6.33
N GLY A 99 -20.76 -8.30 5.60
CA GLY A 99 -19.59 -9.06 5.20
C GLY A 99 -18.60 -8.22 4.39
N ALA A 100 -19.07 -7.48 3.39
CA ALA A 100 -18.25 -6.57 2.58
C ALA A 100 -17.66 -5.42 3.40
N LEU A 101 -18.40 -4.87 4.36
CA LEU A 101 -17.88 -3.85 5.25
C LEU A 101 -16.79 -4.41 6.17
N MET A 102 -17.04 -5.60 6.74
CA MET A 102 -16.07 -6.31 7.59
C MET A 102 -14.81 -6.68 6.79
N LEU A 103 -14.97 -7.05 5.51
CA LEU A 103 -13.92 -7.35 4.53
C LEU A 103 -12.99 -6.16 4.34
N ALA A 104 -13.57 -4.97 4.13
CA ALA A 104 -12.82 -3.77 3.88
C ALA A 104 -12.01 -3.42 5.13
N VAL A 105 -12.70 -3.25 6.26
CA VAL A 105 -12.14 -2.67 7.49
C VAL A 105 -11.17 -3.61 8.22
N LEU A 106 -11.58 -4.85 8.50
CA LEU A 106 -10.83 -5.71 9.41
C LEU A 106 -9.80 -6.59 8.68
N GLY A 107 -10.16 -7.12 7.52
CA GLY A 107 -9.28 -8.00 6.75
C GLY A 107 -8.26 -7.19 5.94
N THR A 108 -8.75 -6.44 4.97
CA THR A 108 -7.95 -5.83 3.91
C THR A 108 -7.14 -4.65 4.43
N PHE A 109 -7.78 -3.66 5.07
CA PHE A 109 -7.08 -2.51 5.67
C PHE A 109 -6.19 -2.91 6.85
N GLY A 110 -6.63 -3.88 7.67
CA GLY A 110 -5.84 -4.42 8.78
C GLY A 110 -4.55 -5.11 8.33
N LEU A 111 -4.60 -5.90 7.25
CA LEU A 111 -3.40 -6.50 6.65
C LEU A 111 -2.53 -5.43 5.98
N TYR A 112 -3.13 -4.50 5.23
CA TYR A 112 -2.42 -3.41 4.56
C TYR A 112 -1.58 -2.58 5.52
N SER A 113 -2.20 -2.07 6.58
CA SER A 113 -1.54 -1.26 7.61
C SER A 113 -0.41 -2.03 8.30
N THR A 114 -0.63 -3.32 8.60
CA THR A 114 0.40 -4.18 9.21
C THR A 114 1.61 -4.35 8.29
N VAL A 115 1.39 -4.58 6.99
CA VAL A 115 2.49 -4.75 6.03
C VAL A 115 3.19 -3.42 5.77
N LEU A 116 2.43 -2.33 5.66
CA LEU A 116 2.95 -0.97 5.49
C LEU A 116 3.84 -0.59 6.68
N ALA A 117 3.40 -0.85 7.92
CA ALA A 117 4.20 -0.57 9.12
C ALA A 117 5.51 -1.38 9.18
N ARG A 118 5.53 -2.60 8.62
CA ARG A 118 6.74 -3.45 8.63
C ARG A 118 7.73 -3.11 7.52
N PHE A 119 7.23 -2.87 6.31
CA PHE A 119 8.07 -2.64 5.12
C PHE A 119 8.28 -1.16 4.80
N GLY A 120 7.48 -0.26 5.37
CA GLY A 120 7.53 1.18 5.10
C GLY A 120 7.28 1.52 3.63
N GLN A 121 6.58 0.66 2.88
CA GLN A 121 6.43 0.79 1.43
C GLN A 121 5.03 0.36 0.96
N HIS A 122 4.29 1.31 0.36
CA HIS A 122 2.92 1.11 -0.12
C HIS A 122 2.81 -0.01 -1.16
N ARG A 123 3.76 -0.10 -2.11
CA ARG A 123 3.73 -1.14 -3.14
C ARG A 123 3.79 -2.56 -2.57
N VAL A 124 4.57 -2.77 -1.51
CA VAL A 124 4.64 -4.10 -0.85
C VAL A 124 3.32 -4.42 -0.18
N ALA A 125 2.75 -3.45 0.56
CA ALA A 125 1.46 -3.62 1.23
C ALA A 125 0.34 -3.93 0.22
N ALA A 126 0.27 -3.19 -0.88
CA ALA A 126 -0.71 -3.42 -1.95
C ALA A 126 -0.59 -4.83 -2.55
N LEU A 127 0.63 -5.31 -2.85
CA LEU A 127 0.83 -6.65 -3.42
C LEU A 127 0.48 -7.77 -2.43
N VAL A 128 0.91 -7.65 -1.17
CA VAL A 128 0.67 -8.68 -0.13
C VAL A 128 -0.81 -8.78 0.23
N VAL A 129 -1.56 -7.69 0.12
CA VAL A 129 -3.01 -7.66 0.34
C VAL A 129 -3.78 -8.07 -0.91
N GLY A 130 -3.38 -7.56 -2.08
CA GLY A 130 -4.02 -7.85 -3.34
C GLY A 130 -3.95 -9.33 -3.71
N PHE A 131 -2.81 -9.99 -3.49
CA PHE A 131 -2.65 -11.41 -3.81
C PHE A 131 -3.69 -12.33 -3.17
N PRO A 132 -3.84 -12.40 -1.82
CA PRO A 132 -4.82 -13.29 -1.21
C PRO A 132 -6.26 -12.92 -1.58
N ALA A 133 -6.56 -11.63 -1.77
CA ALA A 133 -7.87 -11.17 -2.21
C ALA A 133 -8.21 -11.66 -3.62
N THR A 134 -7.32 -11.39 -4.59
CA THR A 134 -7.49 -11.85 -5.97
C THR A 134 -7.54 -13.38 -6.03
N LEU A 135 -6.66 -14.08 -5.30
CA LEU A 135 -6.67 -15.54 -5.27
C LEU A 135 -8.00 -16.10 -4.71
N GLY A 136 -8.56 -15.49 -3.67
CA GLY A 136 -9.86 -15.87 -3.12
C GLY A 136 -10.97 -15.72 -4.15
N VAL A 137 -11.02 -14.58 -4.84
CA VAL A 137 -11.98 -14.33 -5.93
C VAL A 137 -11.81 -15.33 -7.07
N SER A 138 -10.57 -15.64 -7.48
CA SER A 138 -10.30 -16.66 -8.50
C SER A 138 -10.85 -18.02 -8.11
N VAL A 139 -10.66 -18.44 -6.84
CA VAL A 139 -11.21 -19.71 -6.33
C VAL A 139 -12.74 -19.70 -6.38
N ALA A 140 -13.38 -18.60 -5.99
CA ALA A 140 -14.82 -18.46 -6.09
C ALA A 140 -15.33 -18.58 -7.54
N LEU A 141 -14.69 -17.90 -8.49
CA LEU A 141 -15.04 -17.96 -9.91
C LEU A 141 -14.86 -19.38 -10.49
N LEU A 142 -13.78 -20.07 -10.12
CA LEU A 142 -13.54 -21.46 -10.54
C LEU A 142 -14.60 -22.42 -9.95
N ALA A 143 -15.04 -22.19 -8.71
CA ALA A 143 -16.12 -22.96 -8.11
C ALA A 143 -17.44 -22.78 -8.87
N HIS A 144 -17.76 -21.53 -9.26
CA HIS A 144 -18.93 -21.25 -10.10
C HIS A 144 -18.82 -21.88 -11.48
N LEU A 145 -17.67 -21.79 -12.13
CA LEU A 145 -17.45 -22.40 -13.44
C LEU A 145 -17.68 -23.93 -13.38
N ARG A 146 -17.20 -24.58 -12.31
CA ARG A 146 -17.46 -26.01 -12.08
C ARG A 146 -18.95 -26.28 -11.90
N ILE A 147 -19.64 -25.47 -11.10
CA ILE A 147 -21.08 -25.60 -10.86
C ILE A 147 -21.87 -25.42 -12.17
N PHE A 148 -21.53 -24.42 -12.99
CA PHE A 148 -22.13 -24.21 -14.32
C PHE A 148 -21.85 -25.36 -15.27
N ALA A 149 -20.62 -25.90 -15.29
CA ALA A 149 -20.29 -27.05 -16.13
C ALA A 149 -21.15 -28.28 -15.78
N VAL A 150 -21.37 -28.55 -14.48
CA VAL A 150 -22.26 -29.63 -14.04
C VAL A 150 -23.71 -29.36 -14.47
N TYR A 151 -24.20 -28.13 -14.29
CA TYR A 151 -25.56 -27.76 -14.68
C TYR A 151 -25.81 -27.85 -16.19
N LEU A 152 -24.85 -27.45 -17.01
CA LEU A 152 -24.94 -27.55 -18.47
C LEU A 152 -24.84 -29.01 -18.96
N SER A 153 -24.19 -29.90 -18.19
CA SER A 153 -24.09 -31.32 -18.55
C SER A 153 -25.39 -32.10 -18.30
N ASP A 154 -26.22 -31.65 -17.36
CA ASP A 154 -27.52 -32.24 -17.04
C ASP A 154 -28.54 -31.14 -16.68
N PRO A 155 -29.04 -30.38 -17.67
CA PRO A 155 -29.91 -29.24 -17.42
C PRO A 155 -31.29 -29.73 -16.93
N PRO A 156 -31.88 -29.10 -15.89
CA PRO A 156 -33.20 -29.45 -15.41
C PRO A 156 -34.25 -29.37 -16.52
N SER A 157 -35.11 -30.38 -16.62
CA SER A 157 -36.19 -30.40 -17.61
C SER A 157 -37.09 -29.17 -17.44
N GLY A 158 -37.22 -28.35 -18.49
CA GLY A 158 -38.12 -27.19 -18.53
C GLY A 158 -37.44 -25.82 -18.47
N VAL A 159 -36.11 -25.75 -18.29
CA VAL A 159 -35.37 -24.49 -18.38
C VAL A 159 -35.06 -24.20 -19.85
N PRO A 160 -35.55 -23.09 -20.43
CA PRO A 160 -35.28 -22.77 -21.82
C PRO A 160 -33.82 -22.35 -22.02
N ALA A 161 -33.24 -22.67 -23.18
CA ALA A 161 -31.81 -22.50 -23.47
C ALA A 161 -31.29 -21.06 -23.27
N TRP A 162 -32.14 -20.04 -23.43
CA TRP A 162 -31.77 -18.64 -23.23
C TRP A 162 -31.64 -18.23 -21.75
N GLN A 163 -32.11 -19.06 -20.81
CA GLN A 163 -31.89 -18.90 -19.37
C GLN A 163 -30.66 -19.68 -18.87
N LEU A 164 -30.00 -20.46 -19.73
CA LEU A 164 -28.77 -21.13 -19.35
C LEU A 164 -27.67 -20.07 -19.17
N PRO A 165 -26.87 -20.16 -18.09
CA PRO A 165 -25.78 -19.24 -17.86
C PRO A 165 -24.75 -19.33 -19.00
N ASP A 166 -24.25 -18.19 -19.47
CA ASP A 166 -23.18 -18.14 -20.46
C ASP A 166 -21.83 -18.48 -19.78
N PRO A 167 -21.24 -19.66 -20.07
CA PRO A 167 -20.00 -20.07 -19.45
C PRO A 167 -18.80 -19.25 -19.93
N GLU A 168 -18.88 -18.60 -21.10
CA GLU A 168 -17.76 -17.86 -21.69
C GLU A 168 -17.40 -16.65 -20.84
N VAL A 169 -18.40 -15.90 -20.38
CA VAL A 169 -18.22 -14.73 -19.51
C VAL A 169 -17.53 -15.13 -18.20
N THR A 170 -18.03 -16.18 -17.55
CA THR A 170 -17.44 -16.67 -16.28
C THR A 170 -16.03 -17.20 -16.49
N MET A 171 -15.78 -17.89 -17.60
CA MET A 171 -14.45 -18.38 -17.97
C MET A 171 -13.46 -17.24 -18.20
N ILE A 172 -13.87 -16.17 -18.89
CA ILE A 172 -13.03 -14.97 -19.10
C ILE A 172 -12.67 -14.34 -17.76
N PHE A 173 -13.65 -14.11 -16.87
CA PHE A 173 -13.36 -13.56 -15.54
C PHE A 173 -12.46 -14.46 -14.70
N ALA A 174 -12.69 -15.78 -14.71
CA ALA A 174 -11.86 -16.75 -14.02
C ALA A 174 -10.42 -16.72 -14.55
N ALA A 175 -10.25 -16.73 -15.87
CA ALA A 175 -8.93 -16.68 -16.52
C ALA A 175 -8.17 -15.40 -16.17
N VAL A 176 -8.83 -14.23 -16.27
CA VAL A 176 -8.24 -12.94 -15.90
C VAL A 176 -7.84 -12.94 -14.43
N ALA A 177 -8.72 -13.37 -13.52
CA ALA A 177 -8.45 -13.40 -12.09
C ALA A 177 -7.27 -14.33 -11.75
N VAL A 178 -7.17 -15.50 -12.39
CA VAL A 178 -6.05 -16.44 -12.23
C VAL A 178 -4.74 -15.82 -12.74
N VAL A 179 -4.74 -15.20 -13.92
CA VAL A 179 -3.56 -14.54 -14.48
C VAL A 179 -3.05 -13.44 -13.55
N VAL A 180 -3.96 -12.60 -13.04
CA VAL A 180 -3.61 -11.54 -12.08
C VAL A 180 -3.05 -12.13 -10.78
N ALA A 181 -3.68 -13.17 -10.22
CA ALA A 181 -3.21 -13.83 -9.01
C ALA A 181 -1.79 -14.40 -9.17
N VAL A 182 -1.49 -15.04 -10.31
CA VAL A 182 -0.15 -15.55 -10.63
C VAL A 182 0.85 -14.41 -10.77
N ALA A 183 0.51 -13.34 -11.49
CA ALA A 183 1.37 -12.18 -11.64
C ALA A 183 1.73 -11.54 -10.28
N LEU A 184 0.75 -11.41 -9.38
CA LEU A 184 0.95 -10.92 -8.02
C LEU A 184 1.85 -11.86 -7.19
N LEU A 185 1.59 -13.17 -7.24
CA LEU A 185 2.40 -14.18 -6.55
C LEU A 185 3.87 -14.10 -6.97
N LEU A 186 4.12 -13.99 -8.27
CA LEU A 186 5.47 -13.87 -8.81
C LEU A 186 6.12 -12.54 -8.40
N ALA A 187 5.37 -11.43 -8.30
CA ALA A 187 5.91 -10.12 -7.95
C ALA A 187 6.31 -9.97 -6.47
N ILE A 188 5.57 -10.60 -5.54
CA ILE A 188 5.78 -10.50 -4.09
C ILE A 188 7.25 -10.74 -3.66
N PRO A 189 7.93 -11.84 -4.02
CA PRO A 189 9.29 -12.10 -3.55
C PRO A 189 10.28 -11.04 -4.02
N PHE A 190 10.16 -10.55 -5.27
CA PHE A 190 11.06 -9.53 -5.81
C PHE A 190 10.85 -8.18 -5.15
N VAL A 191 9.59 -7.74 -5.03
CA VAL A 191 9.27 -6.44 -4.44
C VAL A 191 9.57 -6.44 -2.94
N GLY A 192 9.24 -7.53 -2.24
CA GLY A 192 9.59 -7.71 -0.83
C GLY A 192 11.11 -7.79 -0.59
N ALA A 193 11.88 -8.43 -1.47
CA ALA A 193 13.34 -8.43 -1.40
C ALA A 193 13.92 -7.03 -1.67
N ALA A 194 13.39 -6.29 -2.64
CA ALA A 194 13.82 -4.94 -2.96
C ALA A 194 13.55 -3.95 -1.81
N ALA A 195 12.39 -4.07 -1.15
CA ALA A 195 12.05 -3.29 0.04
C ALA A 195 13.02 -3.58 1.20
N ARG A 196 13.24 -4.86 1.52
CA ARG A 196 14.19 -5.27 2.57
C ARG A 196 15.61 -4.80 2.31
N ARG A 197 16.07 -4.86 1.05
CA ARG A 197 17.38 -4.33 0.66
C ARG A 197 17.48 -2.82 0.88
N ALA A 198 16.39 -2.08 0.61
CA ALA A 198 16.32 -0.65 0.88
C ALA A 198 16.38 -0.36 2.38
N GLN A 199 15.58 -1.06 3.20
CA GLN A 199 15.59 -0.88 4.65
C GLN A 199 16.96 -1.22 5.25
N ARG A 200 17.62 -2.30 4.80
CA ARG A 200 18.99 -2.63 5.20
C ARG A 200 19.98 -1.53 4.81
N ARG A 201 19.81 -0.93 3.63
CA ARG A 201 20.64 0.21 3.21
C ARG A 201 20.42 1.41 4.13
N ILE A 202 19.17 1.74 4.48
CA ILE A 202 18.85 2.82 5.42
C ILE A 202 19.50 2.56 6.78
N ALA A 203 19.32 1.36 7.34
CA ALA A 203 19.93 0.97 8.61
C ALA A 203 21.46 1.09 8.57
N HIS A 204 22.09 0.55 7.53
CA HIS A 204 23.53 0.64 7.35
C HIS A 204 24.02 2.09 7.24
N MET A 205 23.32 2.94 6.48
CA MET A 205 23.67 4.35 6.33
C MET A 205 23.59 5.14 7.65
N ARG A 206 22.66 4.79 8.54
CA ARG A 206 22.56 5.40 9.87
C ARG A 206 23.70 4.96 10.79
N GLU A 207 24.19 3.73 10.63
CA GLU A 207 25.27 3.16 11.45
C GLU A 207 26.66 3.60 10.99
N THR A 208 26.91 3.62 9.67
CA THR A 208 28.26 3.80 9.11
C THR A 208 28.44 5.08 8.30
N GLY A 209 27.34 5.77 7.97
CA GLY A 209 27.38 6.97 7.17
C GLY A 209 27.91 8.17 7.95
N THR A 210 28.69 9.01 7.27
CA THR A 210 29.08 10.31 7.83
C THR A 210 27.89 11.24 7.76
N ARG A 211 27.48 11.75 8.92
CA ARG A 211 26.37 12.70 9.06
C ARG A 211 26.84 14.12 8.78
N THR A 212 26.16 14.79 7.87
CA THR A 212 26.38 16.19 7.50
C THR A 212 25.06 16.96 7.55
N THR A 213 25.12 18.26 7.84
CA THR A 213 23.94 19.13 7.77
C THR A 213 23.62 19.48 6.32
N GLY A 214 22.42 19.18 5.88
CA GLY A 214 21.84 19.69 4.64
C GLY A 214 20.78 20.76 4.90
N THR A 215 20.46 21.53 3.88
CA THR A 215 19.38 22.52 3.88
C THR A 215 18.43 22.23 2.72
N LEU A 216 17.13 22.15 2.99
CA LEU A 216 16.13 22.00 1.94
C LEU A 216 16.07 23.30 1.11
N LYS A 217 16.52 23.28 -0.15
CA LYS A 217 16.53 24.49 -1.01
C LYS A 217 15.33 24.58 -1.93
N GLN A 218 14.80 23.45 -2.36
CA GLN A 218 13.69 23.41 -3.29
C GLN A 218 12.74 22.27 -2.94
N ARG A 219 11.46 22.54 -3.12
CA ARG A 219 10.35 21.59 -2.98
C ARG A 219 9.35 21.88 -4.08
N ILE A 220 9.10 20.91 -4.96
CA ILE A 220 8.11 20.97 -6.04
C ILE A 220 7.07 19.90 -5.74
N PHE A 221 5.81 20.31 -5.59
CA PHE A 221 4.70 19.37 -5.45
C PHE A 221 4.43 18.68 -6.79
N THR A 222 4.34 17.35 -6.82
CA THR A 222 4.12 16.61 -8.07
C THR A 222 2.63 16.44 -8.39
N HIS A 223 1.73 17.09 -7.64
CA HIS A 223 0.28 16.93 -7.76
C HIS A 223 -0.17 15.46 -7.69
N THR A 224 0.53 14.65 -6.91
CA THR A 224 0.24 13.22 -6.73
C THR A 224 0.13 12.91 -5.24
N GLN A 225 -0.85 12.07 -4.90
CA GLN A 225 -1.01 11.50 -3.56
C GLN A 225 -0.99 9.98 -3.60
N ILE A 226 -0.39 9.38 -2.58
CA ILE A 226 -0.33 7.93 -2.40
C ILE A 226 -0.80 7.64 -0.99
N GLY A 227 -1.98 7.02 -0.89
CA GLY A 227 -2.69 6.98 0.37
C GLY A 227 -2.97 8.39 0.86
N THR A 228 -2.50 8.71 2.06
CA THR A 228 -2.65 10.04 2.68
C THR A 228 -1.43 10.94 2.48
N LEU A 229 -0.41 10.48 1.73
CA LEU A 229 0.87 11.16 1.62
C LEU A 229 1.03 11.87 0.26
N SER A 230 1.30 13.17 0.32
CA SER A 230 1.63 14.01 -0.82
C SER A 230 3.07 13.78 -1.28
N GLN A 231 3.27 13.81 -2.60
CA GLN A 231 4.54 13.52 -3.25
C GLN A 231 5.22 14.79 -3.75
N PHE A 232 6.53 14.88 -3.55
CA PHE A 232 7.33 16.06 -3.92
C PHE A 232 8.66 15.66 -4.55
N GLU A 233 9.15 16.49 -5.46
CA GLU A 233 10.56 16.54 -5.83
C GLU A 233 11.25 17.60 -4.98
N THR A 234 12.43 17.27 -4.46
CA THR A 234 13.15 18.11 -3.51
C THR A 234 14.62 18.20 -3.87
N VAL A 235 15.22 19.33 -3.55
CA VAL A 235 16.66 19.54 -3.68
C VAL A 235 17.21 19.96 -2.33
N VAL A 236 18.15 19.17 -1.82
CA VAL A 236 18.86 19.44 -0.58
C VAL A 236 20.28 19.87 -0.92
N GLU A 237 20.69 21.02 -0.42
CA GLU A 237 22.06 21.50 -0.56
C GLU A 237 22.84 21.14 0.70
N VAL A 238 24.05 20.62 0.52
CA VAL A 238 24.91 20.16 1.61
C VAL A 238 26.26 20.84 1.46
N GLU A 239 26.72 21.45 2.54
CA GLU A 239 28.06 22.03 2.60
C GLU A 239 29.06 20.91 2.92
N LEU A 240 29.91 20.57 1.94
CA LEU A 240 31.01 19.64 2.10
C LEU A 240 32.35 20.40 2.04
N PRO A 241 33.45 19.84 2.57
CA PRO A 241 34.76 20.47 2.51
C PRO A 241 35.23 20.82 1.08
N GLU A 242 34.76 20.07 0.09
CA GLU A 242 35.08 20.26 -1.34
C GLU A 242 34.18 21.32 -2.01
N GLY A 243 33.16 21.81 -1.32
CA GLY A 243 32.19 22.78 -1.82
C GLY A 243 30.72 22.34 -1.62
N PRO A 244 29.76 23.21 -1.91
CA PRO A 244 28.35 22.90 -1.78
C PRO A 244 27.90 21.89 -2.85
N VAL A 245 27.21 20.83 -2.43
CA VAL A 245 26.65 19.80 -3.31
C VAL A 245 25.14 19.77 -3.22
N ARG A 246 24.47 19.73 -4.38
CA ARG A 246 23.01 19.64 -4.48
C ARG A 246 22.59 18.19 -4.73
N VAL A 247 21.82 17.63 -3.81
CA VAL A 247 21.27 16.29 -3.88
C VAL A 247 19.80 16.37 -4.25
N LYS A 248 19.42 15.78 -5.38
CA LYS A 248 18.01 15.61 -5.77
C LYS A 248 17.42 14.42 -5.02
N ALA A 249 16.22 14.59 -4.50
CA ALA A 249 15.49 13.55 -3.79
C ALA A 249 13.98 13.67 -4.02
N HIS A 250 13.27 12.59 -3.75
CA HIS A 250 11.82 12.55 -3.71
C HIS A 250 11.36 12.49 -2.26
N MET A 251 10.34 13.25 -1.92
CA MET A 251 9.80 13.31 -0.57
C MET A 251 8.34 12.87 -0.58
N SER A 252 7.96 12.07 0.41
CA SER A 252 6.57 11.71 0.69
C SER A 252 6.24 12.11 2.12
N THR A 253 5.14 12.84 2.33
CA THR A 253 4.76 13.34 3.64
C THR A 253 3.26 13.65 3.73
N ALA A 254 2.71 13.69 4.94
CA ALA A 254 1.34 14.16 5.15
C ALA A 254 1.22 15.65 4.76
N PRO A 255 0.09 16.11 4.21
CA PRO A 255 -0.09 17.51 3.80
C PRO A 255 0.22 18.54 4.90
N GLY A 256 -0.09 18.23 6.16
CA GLY A 256 0.21 19.08 7.32
C GLY A 256 1.64 18.96 7.88
N ARG A 257 2.51 18.18 7.24
CA ARG A 257 3.89 17.91 7.68
C ARG A 257 4.92 18.22 6.60
N VAL A 258 4.56 19.10 5.68
CA VAL A 258 5.45 19.51 4.58
C VAL A 258 6.46 20.54 5.11
N PRO A 259 7.78 20.24 5.12
CA PRO A 259 8.78 21.13 5.70
C PRO A 259 8.98 22.41 4.87
N LEU A 260 9.23 23.53 5.53
CA LEU A 260 9.54 24.80 4.87
C LEU A 260 10.87 24.74 4.11
N VAL A 261 11.00 25.55 3.05
CA VAL A 261 12.29 25.74 2.37
C VAL A 261 13.23 26.51 3.31
N GLY A 262 14.48 26.08 3.39
CA GLY A 262 15.49 26.58 4.32
C GLY A 262 15.63 25.74 5.59
N GLU A 263 14.76 24.75 5.81
CA GLU A 263 14.83 23.90 7.01
C GLU A 263 16.05 22.95 6.97
N PRO A 264 16.67 22.70 8.14
CA PRO A 264 17.82 21.82 8.25
C PRO A 264 17.40 20.35 8.14
N LEU A 265 18.20 19.57 7.42
CA LEU A 265 18.05 18.12 7.27
C LEU A 265 19.35 17.42 7.64
N ALA A 266 19.24 16.19 8.14
CA ALA A 266 20.38 15.31 8.32
C ALA A 266 20.64 14.56 7.01
N VAL A 267 21.86 14.68 6.48
CA VAL A 267 22.28 13.96 5.26
C VAL A 267 23.42 13.02 5.62
N PHE A 268 23.24 11.74 5.34
CA PHE A 268 24.23 10.70 5.57
C PHE A 268 24.85 10.31 4.24
N PHE A 269 26.17 10.31 4.17
CA PHE A 269 26.93 9.78 3.03
C PHE A 269 27.71 8.54 3.44
N ALA A 270 27.65 7.50 2.61
CA ALA A 270 28.53 6.35 2.74
C ALA A 270 29.05 5.93 1.38
N ARG A 271 30.32 5.54 1.33
CA ARG A 271 30.91 4.97 0.12
C ARG A 271 30.68 3.47 0.12
N ARG A 272 30.21 2.96 -1.01
CA ARG A 272 29.98 1.54 -1.21
C ARG A 272 30.57 1.09 -2.53
N THR A 273 31.36 0.03 -2.51
CA THR A 273 31.83 -0.61 -3.74
C THR A 273 30.80 -1.63 -4.21
N VAL A 274 30.25 -1.42 -5.40
CA VAL A 274 29.28 -2.32 -6.04
C VAL A 274 29.84 -2.73 -7.40
N ARG A 275 30.10 -4.02 -7.59
CA ARG A 275 30.69 -4.58 -8.83
C ARG A 275 31.96 -3.83 -9.26
N GLY A 276 32.86 -3.57 -8.32
CA GLY A 276 34.13 -2.86 -8.57
C GLY A 276 34.02 -1.35 -8.78
N ARG A 277 32.81 -0.76 -8.78
CA ARG A 277 32.62 0.70 -8.84
C ARG A 277 32.29 1.26 -7.47
N VAL A 278 33.01 2.29 -7.04
CA VAL A 278 32.67 3.06 -5.83
C VAL A 278 31.47 3.93 -6.14
N ARG A 279 30.39 3.77 -5.38
CA ARG A 279 29.20 4.63 -5.40
C ARG A 279 29.07 5.31 -4.05
N THR A 280 28.68 6.57 -4.06
CA THR A 280 28.31 7.29 -2.84
C THR A 280 26.81 7.14 -2.66
N ASP A 281 26.41 6.42 -1.63
CA ASP A 281 25.04 6.33 -1.19
C ASP A 281 24.71 7.57 -0.35
N CYS A 282 23.47 8.06 -0.48
CA CYS A 282 22.98 9.23 0.24
C CYS A 282 21.60 8.93 0.82
N LEU A 283 21.46 9.20 2.12
CA LEU A 283 20.22 9.11 2.89
C LEU A 283 19.93 10.50 3.47
N ILE A 284 18.69 10.95 3.36
CA ILE A 284 18.23 12.25 3.86
C ILE A 284 17.13 11.98 4.87
N GLU A 285 17.23 12.57 6.04
CA GLU A 285 16.25 12.46 7.13
C GLU A 285 16.03 13.81 7.79
N PRO A 286 14.89 14.03 8.46
CA PRO A 286 14.74 15.13 9.40
C PRO A 286 15.88 15.17 10.42
N ASP A 287 16.33 16.36 10.78
CA ASP A 287 17.37 16.52 11.80
C ASP A 287 16.77 16.42 13.20
N ASP A 288 17.05 15.33 13.93
CA ASP A 288 16.57 15.13 15.30
C ASP A 288 17.04 16.25 16.26
N ALA A 289 18.17 16.91 15.98
CA ALA A 289 18.69 18.00 16.80
C ALA A 289 18.03 19.35 16.50
N ARG A 290 17.36 19.49 15.34
CA ARG A 290 16.74 20.74 14.88
C ARG A 290 15.35 20.43 14.29
N PRO A 291 14.29 20.52 15.12
CA PRO A 291 12.96 20.15 14.68
C PRO A 291 12.51 20.99 13.49
N LEU A 292 11.94 20.32 12.49
CA LEU A 292 11.45 20.96 11.27
C LEU A 292 10.24 21.85 11.56
N ARG A 293 10.22 23.01 10.92
CA ARG A 293 9.00 23.81 10.77
C ARG A 293 8.25 23.41 9.51
N PHE A 294 6.92 23.41 9.60
CA PHE A 294 6.04 22.94 8.55
C PHE A 294 5.21 24.08 7.95
N GLU A 295 4.78 23.89 6.72
CA GLU A 295 3.86 24.79 6.04
C GLU A 295 2.53 24.88 6.80
N SER A 296 2.06 26.10 7.04
CA SER A 296 0.81 26.35 7.76
C SER A 296 -0.41 26.10 6.87
N ASP A 297 -0.32 26.51 5.60
CA ASP A 297 -1.34 26.24 4.59
C ASP A 297 -1.05 24.91 3.88
N SER A 298 -1.64 23.84 4.41
CA SER A 298 -1.53 22.49 3.85
C SER A 298 -2.56 22.19 2.75
N SER A 299 -3.53 23.07 2.53
CA SER A 299 -4.64 22.83 1.59
C SER A 299 -4.14 22.72 0.15
N GLN A 300 -3.13 23.51 -0.21
CA GLN A 300 -2.45 23.47 -1.51
C GLN A 300 -1.77 22.12 -1.83
N PHE A 301 -1.51 21.27 -0.83
CA PHE A 301 -0.90 19.96 -1.03
C PHE A 301 -1.92 18.82 -0.98
N THR A 302 -3.19 19.16 -0.84
CA THR A 302 -4.28 18.20 -1.03
C THR A 302 -4.69 18.18 -2.48
N VAL A 303 -4.60 17.01 -3.12
CA VAL A 303 -5.26 16.84 -4.41
C VAL A 303 -6.72 16.64 -4.06
N ALA A 304 -7.57 17.59 -4.44
CA ALA A 304 -9.01 17.37 -4.35
C ALA A 304 -9.28 16.07 -5.09
N SER A 305 -9.93 15.13 -4.40
CA SER A 305 -10.46 13.92 -5.00
C SER A 305 -11.61 14.33 -5.92
N ASP A 306 -11.31 15.08 -6.97
CA ASP A 306 -12.22 15.34 -8.07
C ASP A 306 -12.38 13.97 -8.72
N GLY A 307 -13.57 13.37 -8.54
CA GLY A 307 -13.82 11.95 -8.76
C GLY A 307 -13.24 11.43 -10.07
N GLY A 308 -12.12 10.72 -9.99
CA GLY A 308 -11.53 9.96 -11.08
C GLY A 308 -12.29 8.65 -11.29
N GLY A 309 -13.51 8.75 -11.83
CA GLY A 309 -14.07 7.66 -12.62
C GLY A 309 -13.41 7.65 -14.00
N GLY A 310 -13.03 6.48 -14.50
CA GLY A 310 -12.52 6.29 -15.86
C GLY A 310 -11.26 5.46 -15.95
N GLY A 311 -11.34 4.21 -15.50
CA GLY A 311 -10.61 3.10 -16.10
C GLY A 311 -11.59 2.27 -16.91
#